data_AF-A0A812NXC1-F1
#
_entry.id   AF-A0A812NXC1-F1
#
_cell.length_a   1.000
_cell.length_b   1.000
_cell.length_c   1.000
_cell.angle_alpha   90.00
_cell.angle_beta   90.00
_cell.angle_gamma   90.00
#
_symmetry.space_group_name_H-M   'P 1'
#
loop_
_entity.id
_entity.type
_entity.pdbx_description
1 polymer ?
#
loop_
_entity_poly.entity_id
_entity_poly.type
_entity_poly.pdbx_seq_one_letter_code
_entity_poly.pdbx_strand_id
1 'polypeptide(L)'
;VSKPGVPDDDAPGPDDDAEDDDSGSKDILQFTTSIYFVEVEKEDTLTVDVMRLGKMEDTIKVKYYTEEGSAKAGVSYTHTEGELVFPPGEYRQSIEIEVVKNPRWAPTLEYKVQLSDPQGCNLGMYLKTARVKCIDTKPFPTAQYKPSPKPGSVKGKLRLLREYYKLCFQVPGTKWRTFLTLFIDQFKNGYNVAKLLLNVYIVDVLFNTADPTTQDALLLPDRAGTAVLVGCFYVLPMVAIHIGGIVKVQMDLPGQLRLFLQCCLFRKYLNYSEESRASVVPSDMQTAITNDAGSCAAAYAKLLDLIAVCL
;
A
#
# COMPACT_ATOMS: atom_id res chain seq x y z
N VAL A 1 92.84 -33.04 9.37
CA VAL A 1 92.61 -32.00 10.39
C VAL A 1 91.14 -31.62 10.33
N SER A 2 90.40 -31.97 11.39
CA SER A 2 89.16 -31.36 11.92
C SER A 2 87.99 -30.97 10.99
N LYS A 3 86.83 -31.62 11.21
CA LYS A 3 85.50 -30.97 11.09
C LYS A 3 85.40 -29.77 12.07
N PRO A 4 84.55 -28.78 11.76
CA PRO A 4 83.25 -28.65 12.45
C PRO A 4 82.13 -28.30 11.43
N GLY A 5 80.89 -28.77 11.54
CA GLY A 5 79.96 -28.66 12.66
C GLY A 5 78.92 -27.58 12.29
N VAL A 6 77.80 -27.99 11.67
CA VAL A 6 76.62 -27.14 11.46
C VAL A 6 75.48 -27.73 12.32
N PRO A 7 74.75 -26.93 13.11
CA PRO A 7 73.77 -27.43 14.08
C PRO A 7 72.43 -27.75 13.41
N ASP A 8 71.74 -28.73 13.99
CA ASP A 8 70.37 -29.13 13.69
C ASP A 8 69.37 -28.03 14.11
N ASP A 9 68.64 -27.48 13.14
CA ASP A 9 67.45 -26.65 13.39
C ASP A 9 66.22 -27.56 13.51
N ASP A 10 66.05 -28.19 14.68
CA ASP A 10 64.79 -28.80 15.10
C ASP A 10 63.86 -27.68 15.61
N ALA A 11 63.11 -27.07 14.71
CA ALA A 11 61.91 -26.32 15.06
C ALA A 11 60.71 -27.30 15.01
N PRO A 12 59.97 -27.50 16.13
CA PRO A 12 58.72 -28.24 16.07
C PRO A 12 57.75 -27.44 15.20
N GLY A 13 57.21 -28.10 14.17
CA GLY A 13 56.12 -27.53 13.37
C GLY A 13 54.96 -27.15 14.29
N PRO A 14 54.16 -26.14 13.93
CA PRO A 14 52.96 -25.84 14.70
C PRO A 14 52.10 -27.09 14.65
N ASP A 15 51.75 -27.60 15.82
CA ASP A 15 50.72 -28.59 15.98
C ASP A 15 49.48 -28.03 15.26
N ASP A 16 49.18 -28.60 14.09
CA ASP A 16 47.86 -28.53 13.47
C ASP A 16 46.93 -29.31 14.40
N ASP A 17 46.62 -28.71 15.55
CA ASP A 17 45.38 -28.95 16.28
C ASP A 17 44.27 -28.40 15.40
N ALA A 18 44.04 -29.08 14.27
CA ALA A 18 42.71 -29.17 13.70
C ALA A 18 41.87 -29.79 14.81
N GLU A 19 41.25 -28.92 15.61
CA GLU A 19 40.02 -29.25 16.30
C GLU A 19 39.09 -29.80 15.22
N ASP A 20 39.13 -31.13 15.06
CA ASP A 20 38.08 -31.92 14.45
C ASP A 20 36.84 -31.61 15.28
N ASP A 21 36.15 -30.54 14.91
CA ASP A 21 34.82 -30.21 15.38
C ASP A 21 33.89 -31.27 14.77
N ASP A 22 33.99 -32.49 15.31
CA ASP A 22 33.03 -33.58 15.21
C ASP A 22 31.74 -33.19 15.96
N SER A 23 31.25 -31.97 15.72
CA SER A 23 29.82 -31.72 15.76
C SER A 23 29.27 -32.42 14.52
N GLY A 24 28.94 -33.70 14.68
CA GLY A 24 28.33 -34.52 13.63
C GLY A 24 27.32 -33.66 12.86
N SER A 25 27.59 -33.47 11.57
CA SER A 25 26.96 -32.43 10.74
C SER A 25 25.46 -32.33 11.00
N LYS A 26 25.06 -31.32 11.78
CA LYS A 26 23.64 -31.10 12.10
C LYS A 26 22.88 -30.90 10.79
N ASP A 27 21.71 -31.51 10.72
CA ASP A 27 20.87 -31.41 9.55
C ASP A 27 20.51 -29.95 9.24
N ILE A 28 20.41 -29.65 7.95
CA ILE A 28 20.11 -28.32 7.43
C ILE A 28 18.65 -28.29 6.96
N LEU A 29 17.86 -27.37 7.51
CA LEU A 29 16.51 -27.07 7.05
C LEU A 29 16.48 -25.81 6.19
N GLN A 30 15.83 -25.91 5.03
CA GLN A 30 15.71 -24.81 4.09
C GLN A 30 14.45 -24.91 3.23
N PHE A 31 13.98 -23.79 2.69
CA PHE A 31 12.94 -23.82 1.65
C PHE A 31 13.47 -24.46 0.37
N THR A 32 12.59 -25.14 -0.38
CA THR A 32 12.96 -25.73 -1.68
C THR A 32 13.37 -24.66 -2.69
N THR A 33 12.69 -23.50 -2.67
CA THR A 33 13.02 -22.36 -3.53
C THR A 33 13.03 -21.06 -2.72
N SER A 34 13.74 -20.05 -3.23
CA SER A 34 13.76 -18.71 -2.61
C SER A 34 12.57 -17.84 -3.01
N ILE A 35 11.87 -18.19 -4.10
CA ILE A 35 10.75 -17.45 -4.65
C ILE A 35 9.63 -18.43 -5.02
N TYR A 36 8.44 -18.19 -4.48
CA TYR A 36 7.19 -18.84 -4.86
C TYR A 36 6.30 -17.83 -5.60
N PHE A 37 5.49 -18.32 -6.52
CA PHE A 37 4.52 -17.52 -7.26
C PHE A 37 3.14 -18.06 -6.99
N VAL A 38 2.19 -17.17 -6.75
CA VAL A 38 0.78 -17.52 -6.54
C VAL A 38 -0.10 -16.61 -7.37
N GLU A 39 -0.98 -17.20 -8.16
CA GLU A 39 -1.99 -16.47 -8.91
C GLU A 39 -3.22 -16.23 -8.05
N VAL A 40 -3.38 -15.01 -7.52
CA VAL A 40 -4.43 -14.69 -6.53
C VAL A 40 -5.87 -14.85 -7.05
N GLU A 41 -6.07 -14.95 -8.37
CA GLU A 41 -7.40 -15.22 -8.94
C GLU A 41 -7.73 -16.72 -9.01
N LYS A 42 -6.73 -17.57 -9.19
CA LYS A 42 -6.91 -19.00 -9.49
C LYS A 42 -6.72 -19.87 -8.26
N GLU A 43 -5.77 -19.51 -7.41
CA GLU A 43 -5.36 -20.32 -6.26
C GLU A 43 -5.93 -19.73 -4.97
N ASP A 44 -6.49 -20.59 -4.13
CA ASP A 44 -7.00 -20.25 -2.80
C ASP A 44 -5.96 -20.49 -1.70
N THR A 45 -5.02 -21.39 -1.94
CA THR A 45 -3.99 -21.81 -0.99
C THR A 45 -2.65 -21.92 -1.71
N LEU A 46 -1.61 -21.36 -1.11
CA LEU A 46 -0.23 -21.55 -1.53
C LEU A 46 0.43 -22.62 -0.67
N THR A 47 1.07 -23.59 -1.32
CA THR A 47 1.89 -24.60 -0.66
C THR A 47 3.37 -24.22 -0.76
N VAL A 48 4.02 -24.04 0.39
CA VAL A 48 5.44 -23.72 0.51
C VAL A 48 6.18 -24.93 1.09
N ASP A 49 7.05 -25.52 0.28
CA ASP A 49 7.81 -26.71 0.68
C ASP A 49 9.10 -26.37 1.42
N VAL A 50 9.33 -27.07 2.52
CA VAL A 50 10.56 -27.06 3.33
C VAL A 50 11.23 -28.41 3.20
N MET A 51 12.53 -28.41 2.93
CA MET A 51 13.36 -29.60 2.77
C MET A 51 14.43 -29.68 3.86
N ARG A 52 14.66 -30.90 4.34
CA ARG A 52 15.72 -31.28 5.27
C ARG A 52 16.85 -31.95 4.50
N LEU A 53 18.09 -31.58 4.80
CA LEU A 53 19.31 -32.14 4.23
C LEU A 53 20.20 -32.65 5.38
N GLY A 54 20.79 -33.84 5.24
CA GLY A 54 21.69 -34.40 6.26
C GLY A 54 21.39 -35.87 6.56
N LYS A 55 21.65 -36.30 7.80
CA LYS A 55 21.57 -37.70 8.26
C LYS A 55 20.14 -38.17 8.50
N MET A 56 19.21 -37.27 8.83
CA MET A 56 17.78 -37.57 9.01
C MET A 56 17.44 -38.53 10.14
N GLU A 57 18.34 -38.70 11.12
CA GLU A 57 18.18 -39.68 12.21
C GLU A 57 17.33 -39.15 13.38
N ASP A 58 17.42 -37.84 13.66
CA ASP A 58 16.74 -37.22 14.79
C ASP A 58 15.38 -36.59 14.43
N THR A 59 14.54 -36.34 15.43
CA THR A 59 13.36 -35.49 15.25
C THR A 59 13.77 -34.02 15.35
N ILE A 60 13.46 -33.23 14.33
CA ILE A 60 13.80 -31.81 14.27
C ILE A 60 12.52 -30.99 14.33
N LYS A 61 12.59 -29.82 14.96
CA LYS A 61 11.50 -28.85 14.97
C LYS A 61 11.97 -27.48 14.50
N VAL A 62 11.12 -26.78 13.78
CA VAL A 62 11.37 -25.40 13.35
C VAL A 62 10.07 -24.62 13.37
N LYS A 63 10.10 -23.38 13.85
CA LYS A 63 8.95 -22.48 13.76
C LYS A 63 8.98 -21.72 12.45
N TYR A 64 7.81 -21.43 11.91
CA TYR A 64 7.66 -20.57 10.76
C TYR A 64 6.64 -19.49 11.03
N TYR A 65 6.82 -18.34 10.39
CA TYR A 65 5.84 -17.26 10.39
C TYR A 65 5.89 -16.49 9.07
N THR A 66 4.76 -15.89 8.70
CA THR A 66 4.68 -15.01 7.54
C THR A 66 4.92 -13.56 7.94
N GLU A 67 5.83 -12.88 7.24
CA GLU A 67 6.15 -11.47 7.46
C GLU A 67 5.55 -10.63 6.34
N GLU A 68 4.86 -9.55 6.72
CA GLU A 68 4.29 -8.62 5.76
C GLU A 68 5.36 -7.91 4.93
N GLY A 69 5.06 -7.74 3.65
CA GLY A 69 5.85 -6.89 2.76
C GLY A 69 4.95 -5.84 2.13
N SER A 70 4.87 -5.89 0.81
CA SER A 70 3.92 -5.10 0.06
C SER A 70 2.54 -5.75 -0.03
N ALA A 71 2.48 -7.07 0.10
CA ALA A 71 1.25 -7.80 0.41
C ALA A 71 1.01 -7.67 1.93
N LYS A 72 -0.23 -7.34 2.28
CA LYS A 72 -0.67 -7.14 3.67
C LYS A 72 -1.50 -8.33 4.15
N ALA A 73 -1.28 -8.74 5.39
CA ALA A 73 -2.06 -9.80 6.00
C ALA A 73 -3.54 -9.36 6.12
N GLY A 74 -4.46 -10.30 5.91
CA GLY A 74 -5.91 -10.05 5.86
C GLY A 74 -6.41 -9.36 4.60
N VAL A 75 -5.53 -8.81 3.76
CA VAL A 75 -5.90 -8.18 2.47
C VAL A 75 -5.48 -9.04 1.28
N SER A 76 -4.29 -9.63 1.33
CA SER A 76 -3.72 -10.43 0.25
C SER A 76 -3.52 -11.90 0.64
N TYR A 77 -3.23 -12.18 1.90
CA TYR A 77 -3.03 -13.53 2.44
C TYR A 77 -3.40 -13.54 3.93
N THR A 78 -3.69 -14.71 4.49
CA THR A 78 -3.92 -14.87 5.93
C THR A 78 -2.57 -15.05 6.62
N HIS A 79 -2.32 -14.31 7.71
CA HIS A 79 -1.11 -14.51 8.48
C HIS A 79 -1.13 -15.92 9.09
N THR A 80 -0.04 -16.65 8.89
CA THR A 80 0.10 -18.04 9.32
C THR A 80 1.43 -18.15 10.05
N GLU A 81 1.37 -18.74 11.23
CA GLU A 81 2.54 -19.09 12.03
C GLU A 81 2.30 -20.48 12.62
N GLY A 82 3.38 -21.22 12.85
CA GLY A 82 3.28 -22.58 13.36
C GLY A 82 4.63 -23.22 13.58
N GLU A 83 4.59 -24.50 13.94
CA GLU A 83 5.77 -25.33 14.13
C GLU A 83 5.71 -26.50 13.15
N LEU A 84 6.81 -26.70 12.44
CA LEU A 84 7.06 -27.85 11.58
C LEU A 84 7.85 -28.88 12.38
N VAL A 85 7.37 -30.12 12.37
CA VAL A 85 8.00 -31.25 13.04
C VAL A 85 8.40 -32.26 11.97
N PHE A 86 9.70 -32.52 11.87
CA PHE A 86 10.30 -33.50 10.97
C PHE A 86 10.67 -34.75 11.77
N PRO A 87 9.88 -35.83 11.73
CA PRO A 87 10.26 -37.10 12.32
C PRO A 87 11.48 -37.72 11.61
N PRO A 88 12.11 -38.74 12.21
CA PRO A 88 13.22 -39.45 11.60
C PRO A 88 12.83 -40.02 10.23
N GLY A 89 13.70 -39.82 9.22
CA GLY A 89 13.47 -40.25 7.85
C GLY A 89 12.55 -39.36 6.99
N GLU A 90 11.90 -38.34 7.56
CA GLU A 90 11.12 -37.38 6.78
C GLU A 90 11.99 -36.21 6.30
N TYR A 91 12.06 -36.03 4.98
CA TYR A 91 12.94 -35.05 4.34
C TYR A 91 12.20 -33.83 3.77
N ARG A 92 10.87 -33.85 3.71
CA ARG A 92 10.05 -32.77 3.14
C ARG A 92 8.76 -32.59 3.92
N GLN A 93 8.44 -31.34 4.23
CA GLN A 93 7.16 -30.94 4.81
C GLN A 93 6.65 -29.68 4.11
N SER A 94 5.34 -29.49 4.06
CA SER A 94 4.70 -28.37 3.37
C SER A 94 3.96 -27.46 4.34
N ILE A 95 4.06 -26.16 4.11
CA ILE A 95 3.28 -25.12 4.78
C ILE A 95 2.16 -24.68 3.85
N GLU A 96 0.93 -24.67 4.33
CA GLU A 96 -0.23 -24.14 3.59
C GLU A 96 -0.55 -22.72 4.06
N ILE A 97 -0.60 -21.77 3.13
CA ILE A 97 -0.93 -20.37 3.40
C ILE A 97 -2.17 -20.01 2.58
N GLU A 98 -3.22 -19.57 3.25
CA GLU A 98 -4.45 -19.12 2.58
C GLU A 98 -4.25 -17.76 1.88
N VAL A 99 -4.75 -17.67 0.65
CA VAL A 99 -4.66 -16.48 -0.19
C VAL A 99 -6.02 -15.79 -0.21
N VAL A 100 -6.03 -14.49 0.10
CA VAL A 100 -7.29 -13.72 0.17
C VAL A 100 -7.63 -13.18 -1.21
N LYS A 101 -8.74 -13.65 -1.79
CA LYS A 101 -9.26 -13.17 -3.07
C LYS A 101 -9.86 -11.77 -2.93
N ASN A 102 -9.21 -10.78 -3.55
CA ASN A 102 -9.69 -9.39 -3.58
C ASN A 102 -10.21 -9.01 -4.98
N PRO A 103 -11.41 -8.41 -5.11
CA PRO A 103 -11.94 -7.94 -6.40
C PRO A 103 -11.18 -6.73 -6.97
N ARG A 104 -10.37 -6.06 -6.16
CA ARG A 104 -9.56 -4.92 -6.59
C ARG A 104 -8.38 -5.39 -7.45
N TRP A 105 -8.00 -4.55 -8.40
CA TRP A 105 -6.74 -4.67 -9.10
C TRP A 105 -5.57 -4.25 -8.19
N ALA A 106 -4.52 -5.06 -8.14
CA ALA A 106 -3.24 -4.72 -7.52
C ALA A 106 -2.07 -5.01 -8.47
N PRO A 107 -0.93 -4.31 -8.35
CA PRO A 107 0.33 -4.78 -8.97
C PRO A 107 0.79 -6.08 -8.31
N THR A 108 1.77 -6.78 -8.89
CA THR A 108 2.39 -7.96 -8.26
C THR A 108 2.91 -7.60 -6.87
N LEU A 109 2.34 -8.18 -5.81
CA LEU A 109 2.73 -7.92 -4.42
C LEU A 109 3.65 -9.02 -3.90
N GLU A 110 4.36 -8.74 -2.82
CA GLU A 110 5.25 -9.69 -2.18
C GLU A 110 5.12 -9.68 -0.65
N TYR A 111 5.24 -10.87 -0.06
CA TYR A 111 5.42 -11.10 1.38
C TYR A 111 6.52 -12.15 1.58
N LYS A 112 6.97 -12.35 2.81
CA LYS A 112 8.03 -13.31 3.15
C LYS A 112 7.50 -14.40 4.08
N VAL A 113 8.11 -15.58 3.98
CA VAL A 113 7.94 -16.68 4.93
C VAL A 113 9.31 -16.95 5.52
N GLN A 114 9.42 -16.95 6.84
CA GLN A 114 10.68 -17.14 7.53
C GLN A 114 10.65 -18.38 8.42
N LEU A 115 11.76 -19.10 8.46
CA LEU A 115 12.03 -20.15 9.43
C LEU A 115 12.79 -19.55 10.62
N SER A 116 12.43 -19.96 11.83
CA SER A 116 12.95 -19.44 13.09
C SER A 116 13.00 -20.53 14.15
N ASP A 117 13.76 -20.30 15.22
CA ASP A 117 13.87 -21.19 16.38
C ASP A 117 14.14 -22.67 16.01
N PRO A 118 15.26 -22.97 15.31
CA PRO A 118 15.59 -24.34 14.93
C PRO A 118 16.00 -25.17 16.16
N GLN A 119 15.38 -26.34 16.35
CA GLN A 119 15.73 -27.29 17.41
C GLN A 119 16.31 -28.56 16.81
N GLY A 120 17.56 -28.87 17.14
CA GLY A 120 18.25 -30.07 16.62
C GLY A 120 18.75 -29.93 15.18
N CYS A 121 18.76 -28.72 14.62
CA CYS A 121 19.16 -28.48 13.23
C CYS A 121 19.79 -27.10 13.04
N ASN A 122 20.39 -26.89 11.87
CA ASN A 122 20.82 -25.58 11.40
C ASN A 122 19.88 -25.09 10.27
N LEU A 123 19.69 -23.79 10.16
CA LEU A 123 18.95 -23.20 9.04
C LEU A 123 19.89 -22.93 7.87
N GLY A 124 19.43 -23.19 6.65
CA GLY A 124 20.18 -22.89 5.44
C GLY A 124 20.51 -21.41 5.33
N MET A 125 21.77 -21.06 5.03
CA MET A 125 22.25 -19.66 5.01
C MET A 125 21.44 -18.75 4.08
N TYR A 126 21.06 -19.26 2.90
CA TYR A 126 20.38 -18.47 1.85
C TYR A 126 18.88 -18.72 1.76
N LEU A 127 18.43 -19.88 2.23
CA LEU A 127 17.07 -20.39 2.02
C LEU A 127 16.29 -20.56 3.34
N LYS A 128 16.67 -19.85 4.40
CA LYS A 128 15.86 -19.68 5.62
C LYS A 128 14.65 -18.76 5.45
N THR A 129 14.63 -17.98 4.37
CA THR A 129 13.55 -17.05 4.05
C THR A 129 13.13 -17.25 2.60
N ALA A 130 11.84 -17.52 2.38
CA ALA A 130 11.23 -17.57 1.07
C ALA A 130 10.44 -16.28 0.81
N ARG A 131 10.49 -15.78 -0.42
CA ARG A 131 9.63 -14.69 -0.88
C ARG A 131 8.47 -15.27 -1.66
N VAL A 132 7.27 -14.79 -1.39
CA VAL A 132 6.09 -15.15 -2.16
C VAL A 132 5.66 -13.96 -2.98
N LYS A 133 5.55 -14.15 -4.30
CA LYS A 133 5.03 -13.17 -5.24
C LYS A 133 3.58 -13.48 -5.59
N CYS A 134 2.69 -12.59 -5.18
CA CYS A 134 1.27 -12.60 -5.51
C CYS A 134 1.05 -11.92 -6.87
N ILE A 135 0.73 -12.69 -7.90
CA ILE A 135 0.50 -12.18 -9.25
C ILE A 135 -1.00 -11.94 -9.44
N ASP A 136 -1.36 -10.70 -9.77
CA ASP A 136 -2.71 -10.33 -10.20
C ASP A 136 -2.76 -10.21 -11.74
N THR A 137 -3.60 -11.02 -12.37
CA THR A 137 -3.77 -11.06 -13.83
C THR A 137 -4.92 -10.16 -14.32
N LYS A 138 -5.56 -9.39 -13.43
CA LYS A 138 -6.61 -8.43 -13.80
C LYS A 138 -6.05 -7.28 -14.64
N PRO A 139 -6.79 -6.84 -15.66
CA PRO A 139 -6.50 -5.58 -16.33
C PRO A 139 -6.79 -4.41 -15.40
N PHE A 140 -5.97 -3.36 -15.51
CA PHE A 140 -6.24 -2.07 -14.88
C PHE A 140 -7.45 -1.41 -15.56
N PRO A 141 -8.37 -0.74 -14.84
CA PRO A 141 -8.48 -0.58 -13.38
C PRO A 141 -9.29 -1.70 -12.68
N THR A 142 -10.00 -2.55 -13.43
CA THR A 142 -10.92 -3.58 -12.90
C THR A 142 -11.06 -4.74 -13.89
N ALA A 143 -11.37 -5.94 -13.37
CA ALA A 143 -11.50 -7.20 -14.11
C ALA A 143 -12.45 -7.18 -15.33
N GLN A 144 -13.38 -6.22 -15.42
CA GLN A 144 -14.37 -6.11 -16.50
C GLN A 144 -13.74 -5.79 -17.87
N TYR A 145 -12.50 -5.29 -17.91
CA TYR A 145 -11.83 -4.87 -19.14
C TYR A 145 -10.83 -5.92 -19.67
N LYS A 146 -11.19 -7.21 -19.69
CA LYS A 146 -10.37 -8.27 -20.33
C LYS A 146 -10.74 -8.36 -21.83
N PRO A 147 -9.78 -8.24 -22.78
CA PRO A 147 -8.35 -7.91 -22.62
C PRO A 147 -8.11 -6.41 -22.37
N SER A 148 -6.94 -6.06 -21.83
CA SER A 148 -6.58 -4.68 -21.50
C SER A 148 -6.82 -3.74 -22.69
N PRO A 149 -7.48 -2.58 -22.50
CA PRO A 149 -7.80 -1.68 -23.59
C PRO A 149 -6.53 -1.23 -24.32
N LYS A 150 -6.53 -1.31 -25.66
CA LYS A 150 -5.45 -0.73 -26.47
C LYS A 150 -5.52 0.80 -26.44
N PRO A 151 -4.38 1.50 -26.42
CA PRO A 151 -4.35 2.96 -26.51
C PRO A 151 -5.12 3.42 -27.76
N GLY A 152 -6.04 4.37 -27.59
CA GLY A 152 -6.88 4.91 -28.68
C GLY A 152 -8.23 4.20 -28.92
N SER A 153 -8.45 2.98 -28.40
CA SER A 153 -9.68 2.19 -28.67
C SER A 153 -10.57 1.99 -27.43
N VAL A 154 -10.50 2.89 -26.45
CA VAL A 154 -11.27 2.76 -25.21
C VAL A 154 -12.75 3.10 -25.46
N LYS A 155 -13.58 2.06 -25.67
CA LYS A 155 -15.04 2.19 -25.67
C LYS A 155 -15.54 2.48 -24.25
N GLY A 156 -16.42 3.47 -24.10
CA GLY A 156 -17.04 3.82 -22.82
C GLY A 156 -16.10 4.57 -21.84
N LYS A 157 -15.57 5.72 -22.27
CA LYS A 157 -14.65 6.57 -21.47
C LYS A 157 -15.20 6.92 -20.07
N LEU A 158 -16.50 7.22 -19.94
CA LEU A 158 -17.13 7.50 -18.65
C LEU A 158 -17.18 6.27 -17.74
N ARG A 159 -17.41 5.08 -18.30
CA ARG A 159 -17.39 3.83 -17.52
C ARG A 159 -15.98 3.53 -17.01
N LEU A 160 -14.96 3.77 -17.84
CA LEU A 160 -13.56 3.62 -17.43
C LEU A 160 -13.21 4.61 -16.31
N LEU A 161 -13.64 5.87 -16.44
CA LEU A 161 -13.45 6.90 -15.42
C LEU A 161 -14.12 6.49 -14.09
N ARG A 162 -15.33 5.93 -14.14
CA ARG A 162 -16.05 5.43 -12.96
C ARG A 162 -15.30 4.29 -12.27
N GLU A 163 -14.80 3.30 -13.00
CA GLU A 163 -14.04 2.19 -12.42
C GLU A 163 -12.68 2.66 -11.86
N TYR A 164 -12.02 3.61 -12.54
CA TYR A 164 -10.82 4.27 -12.01
C TYR A 164 -11.11 5.02 -10.70
N TYR A 165 -12.20 5.78 -10.66
CA TYR A 165 -12.63 6.46 -9.43
C TYR A 165 -12.93 5.48 -8.30
N LYS A 166 -13.57 4.34 -8.62
CA LYS A 166 -13.83 3.25 -7.67
C LYS A 166 -12.51 2.65 -7.14
N LEU A 167 -11.51 2.48 -7.99
CA LEU A 167 -10.17 2.03 -7.59
C LEU A 167 -9.53 3.05 -6.63
N CYS A 168 -9.51 4.34 -6.98
CA CYS A 168 -8.96 5.39 -6.13
C CYS A 168 -9.68 5.48 -4.78
N PHE A 169 -11.01 5.42 -4.77
CA PHE A 169 -11.80 5.44 -3.53
C PHE A 169 -11.52 4.24 -2.63
N GLN A 170 -11.07 3.13 -3.21
CA GLN A 170 -10.77 1.92 -2.47
C GLN A 170 -9.37 1.93 -1.81
N VAL A 171 -8.45 2.80 -2.23
CA VAL A 171 -7.11 2.97 -1.64
C VAL A 171 -7.25 3.31 -0.13
N PRO A 172 -6.44 2.69 0.75
CA PRO A 172 -6.51 2.94 2.19
C PRO A 172 -6.29 4.43 2.50
N GLY A 173 -7.12 4.98 3.38
CA GLY A 173 -7.07 6.40 3.77
C GLY A 173 -7.80 7.37 2.83
N THR A 174 -8.03 7.01 1.57
CA THR A 174 -8.65 7.90 0.58
C THR A 174 -10.14 8.15 0.86
N LYS A 175 -10.90 7.16 1.36
CA LYS A 175 -12.35 7.28 1.60
C LYS A 175 -12.73 8.45 2.51
N TRP A 176 -12.13 8.46 3.70
CA TRP A 176 -12.39 9.50 4.70
C TRP A 176 -11.97 10.87 4.17
N ARG A 177 -10.84 10.93 3.46
CA ARG A 177 -10.31 12.18 2.91
C ARG A 177 -11.17 12.74 1.78
N THR A 178 -11.66 11.89 0.90
CA THR A 178 -12.59 12.27 -0.16
C THR A 178 -13.91 12.78 0.42
N PHE A 179 -14.44 12.09 1.44
CA PHE A 179 -15.66 12.53 2.13
C PHE A 179 -15.49 13.90 2.79
N LEU A 180 -14.41 14.08 3.56
CA LEU A 180 -14.15 15.34 4.25
C LEU A 180 -13.88 16.49 3.27
N THR A 181 -13.20 16.23 2.15
CA THR A 181 -13.04 17.20 1.06
C THR A 181 -14.39 17.64 0.51
N LEU A 182 -15.27 16.70 0.15
CA LEU A 182 -16.61 17.01 -0.35
C LEU A 182 -17.44 17.80 0.68
N PHE A 183 -17.35 17.43 1.96
CA PHE A 183 -18.05 18.14 3.03
C PHE A 183 -17.59 19.60 3.18
N ILE A 184 -16.27 19.84 3.16
CA ILE A 184 -15.70 21.21 3.22
C ILE A 184 -16.13 22.03 2.00
N ASP A 185 -16.13 21.43 0.81
CA ASP A 185 -16.54 22.13 -0.41
C ASP A 185 -18.05 22.48 -0.37
N GLN A 186 -18.90 21.60 0.15
CA GLN A 186 -20.33 21.88 0.35
C GLN A 186 -20.58 22.97 1.40
N PHE A 187 -19.77 23.02 2.46
CA PHE A 187 -19.85 24.09 3.46
C PHE A 187 -19.57 25.47 2.84
N LYS A 188 -18.64 25.55 1.88
CA LYS A 188 -18.36 26.77 1.11
C LYS A 188 -19.55 27.18 0.24
N ASN A 189 -20.22 26.24 -0.42
CA ASN A 189 -21.44 26.51 -1.19
C ASN A 189 -22.56 27.02 -0.29
N GLY A 190 -22.79 26.35 0.85
CA GLY A 190 -23.79 26.75 1.84
C GLY A 190 -23.54 28.16 2.39
N TYR A 191 -22.29 28.52 2.66
CA TYR A 191 -21.92 29.87 3.08
C TYR A 191 -22.21 30.93 2.01
N ASN A 192 -21.99 30.63 0.72
CA ASN A 192 -22.32 31.57 -0.36
C ASN A 192 -23.84 31.85 -0.42
N VAL A 193 -24.67 30.82 -0.26
CA VAL A 193 -26.13 30.97 -0.20
C VAL A 193 -26.54 31.73 1.07
N ALA A 194 -26.00 31.37 2.22
CA ALA A 194 -26.27 32.05 3.49
C ALA A 194 -25.89 33.53 3.41
N LYS A 195 -24.76 33.87 2.78
CA LYS A 195 -24.32 35.24 2.53
C LYS A 195 -25.30 36.02 1.66
N LEU A 196 -25.88 35.40 0.62
CA LEU A 196 -26.91 36.05 -0.20
C LEU A 196 -28.16 36.36 0.63
N LEU A 197 -28.66 35.38 1.39
CA LEU A 197 -29.83 35.59 2.27
C LEU A 197 -29.57 36.64 3.35
N LEU A 198 -28.37 36.63 3.94
CA LEU A 198 -27.97 37.59 4.96
C LEU A 198 -27.84 39.00 4.38
N ASN A 199 -27.37 39.16 3.15
CA ASN A 199 -27.34 40.46 2.46
C ASN A 199 -28.75 41.01 2.21
N VAL A 200 -29.69 40.18 1.76
CA VAL A 200 -31.10 40.57 1.60
C VAL A 200 -31.68 41.01 2.96
N TYR A 201 -31.44 40.22 4.02
CA TYR A 201 -31.88 40.56 5.37
C TYR A 201 -31.29 41.89 5.88
N ILE A 202 -30.01 42.16 5.62
CA ILE A 202 -29.36 43.42 6.00
C ILE A 202 -30.05 44.61 5.31
N VAL A 203 -30.34 44.51 4.01
CA VAL A 203 -30.94 45.62 3.25
C VAL A 203 -32.41 45.80 3.64
N ASP A 204 -33.19 44.72 3.66
CA ASP A 204 -34.65 44.78 3.79
C ASP A 204 -35.12 44.94 5.24
N VAL A 205 -34.37 44.40 6.22
CA VAL A 205 -34.77 44.39 7.64
C VAL A 205 -33.90 45.32 8.48
N LEU A 206 -32.57 45.26 8.33
CA LEU A 206 -31.67 46.01 9.20
C LEU A 206 -31.57 47.49 8.84
N PHE A 207 -31.50 47.82 7.54
CA PHE A 207 -31.37 49.20 7.06
C PHE A 207 -32.70 49.87 6.69
N ASN A 208 -33.78 49.11 6.52
CA ASN A 208 -35.09 49.68 6.25
C ASN A 208 -35.71 50.26 7.54
N THR A 209 -35.45 51.54 7.77
CA THR A 209 -35.95 52.27 8.94
C THR A 209 -37.33 52.90 8.72
N ALA A 210 -37.86 52.86 7.50
CA ALA A 210 -39.07 53.55 7.09
C ALA A 210 -40.37 52.77 7.35
N ASP A 211 -40.29 51.45 7.52
CA ASP A 211 -41.45 50.56 7.61
C ASP A 211 -41.65 50.04 9.05
N PRO A 212 -42.80 50.25 9.71
CA PRO A 212 -43.04 49.83 11.09
C PRO A 212 -43.19 48.31 11.26
N THR A 213 -43.48 47.58 10.17
CA THR A 213 -43.61 46.11 10.17
C THR A 213 -42.27 45.38 10.35
N THR A 214 -41.16 46.10 10.16
CA THR A 214 -39.81 45.56 10.22
C THR A 214 -39.33 45.27 11.66
N GLN A 215 -39.99 45.85 12.68
CA GLN A 215 -39.64 45.59 14.08
C GLN A 215 -39.93 44.14 14.52
N ASP A 216 -40.96 43.52 13.95
CA ASP A 216 -41.34 42.13 14.27
C ASP A 216 -40.42 41.08 13.61
N ALA A 217 -39.68 41.49 12.57
CA ALA A 217 -38.74 40.64 11.84
C ALA A 217 -37.31 40.66 12.39
N LEU A 218 -37.05 41.45 13.44
CA LEU A 218 -35.73 41.54 14.07
C LEU A 218 -35.43 40.28 14.90
N LEU A 219 -34.24 39.70 14.70
CA LEU A 219 -33.77 38.54 15.47
C LEU A 219 -33.55 38.83 16.96
N LEU A 220 -33.29 40.09 17.32
CA LEU A 220 -33.16 40.57 18.70
C LEU A 220 -34.03 41.83 18.87
N PRO A 221 -34.50 42.12 20.09
CA PRO A 221 -35.33 43.31 20.36
C PRO A 221 -34.60 44.63 20.09
N ASP A 222 -33.27 44.60 20.03
CA ASP A 222 -32.43 45.76 19.67
C ASP A 222 -31.79 45.60 18.28
N ARG A 223 -31.81 46.68 17.50
CA ARG A 223 -31.22 46.74 16.16
C ARG A 223 -29.69 46.67 16.21
N ALA A 224 -29.07 47.27 17.21
CA ALA A 224 -27.62 47.18 17.41
C ALA A 224 -27.19 45.75 17.75
N GLY A 225 -27.93 45.06 18.63
CA GLY A 225 -27.70 43.65 18.94
C GLY A 225 -27.88 42.73 17.72
N THR A 226 -28.92 42.96 16.92
CA THR A 226 -29.16 42.22 15.67
C THR A 226 -28.02 42.43 14.68
N ALA A 227 -27.52 43.66 14.52
CA ALA A 227 -26.39 43.96 13.63
C ALA A 227 -25.10 43.22 14.03
N VAL A 228 -24.78 43.18 15.33
CA VAL A 228 -23.60 42.46 15.84
C VAL A 228 -23.73 40.96 15.59
N LEU A 229 -24.91 40.38 15.86
CA LEU A 229 -25.18 38.96 15.64
C LEU A 229 -25.03 38.59 14.17
N VAL A 230 -25.61 39.38 13.27
CA VAL A 230 -25.47 39.22 11.80
C VAL A 230 -23.99 39.33 11.38
N GLY A 231 -23.24 40.27 11.95
CA GLY A 231 -21.80 40.40 11.76
C GLY A 231 -21.03 39.15 12.20
N CYS A 232 -21.37 38.55 13.34
CA CYS A 232 -20.79 37.29 13.80
C CYS A 232 -21.11 36.13 12.84
N PHE A 233 -22.35 36.03 12.35
CA PHE A 233 -22.74 35.03 11.35
C PHE A 233 -22.03 35.22 9.99
N TYR A 234 -21.56 36.43 9.69
CA TYR A 234 -20.75 36.68 8.49
C TYR A 234 -19.28 36.27 8.70
N VAL A 235 -18.69 36.60 9.85
CA VAL A 235 -17.25 36.39 10.11
C VAL A 235 -16.92 34.96 10.55
N LEU A 236 -17.70 34.34 11.43
CA LEU A 236 -17.37 33.02 12.00
C LEU A 236 -17.30 31.92 10.92
N PRO A 237 -18.25 31.81 9.96
CA PRO A 237 -18.14 30.82 8.90
C PRO A 237 -16.98 31.09 7.95
N MET A 238 -16.56 32.35 7.77
CA MET A 238 -15.40 32.71 6.95
C MET A 238 -14.11 32.14 7.55
N VAL A 239 -13.93 32.28 8.87
CA VAL A 239 -12.81 31.66 9.60
C VAL A 239 -12.88 30.14 9.50
N ALA A 240 -14.06 29.55 9.66
CA ALA A 240 -14.25 28.09 9.54
C ALA A 240 -13.89 27.56 8.14
N ILE A 241 -14.27 28.26 7.07
CA ILE A 241 -13.89 27.90 5.68
C ILE A 241 -12.37 28.02 5.50
N HIS A 242 -11.74 29.04 6.08
CA HIS A 242 -10.29 29.19 6.00
C HIS A 242 -9.55 28.03 6.68
N ILE A 243 -10.00 27.63 7.88
CA ILE A 243 -9.48 26.45 8.59
C ILE A 243 -9.73 25.19 7.75
N GLY A 244 -10.93 25.02 7.18
CA GLY A 244 -11.24 23.91 6.28
C GLY A 244 -10.32 23.84 5.06
N GLY A 245 -9.96 25.00 4.49
CA GLY A 245 -8.97 25.09 3.41
C GLY A 245 -7.59 24.59 3.82
N ILE A 246 -7.12 24.98 5.02
CA ILE A 246 -5.84 24.51 5.57
C ILE A 246 -5.86 22.99 5.77
N VAL A 247 -6.95 22.46 6.34
CA VAL A 247 -7.14 21.01 6.55
C VAL A 247 -7.14 20.27 5.20
N LYS A 248 -7.83 20.78 4.17
CA LYS A 248 -7.85 20.20 2.82
C LYS A 248 -6.44 20.13 2.21
N VAL A 249 -5.62 21.17 2.41
CA VAL A 249 -4.22 21.17 1.95
C VAL A 249 -3.36 20.15 2.70
N GLN A 250 -3.50 20.06 4.03
CA GLN A 250 -2.76 19.09 4.85
C GLN A 250 -3.08 17.63 4.51
N MET A 251 -4.30 17.36 4.05
CA MET A 251 -4.73 16.01 3.67
C MET A 251 -4.14 15.52 2.35
N ASP A 252 -3.54 16.39 1.53
CA ASP A 252 -2.87 16.10 0.24
C ASP A 252 -3.36 14.83 -0.48
N LEU A 253 -4.66 14.82 -0.80
CA LEU A 253 -5.32 13.74 -1.53
C LEU A 253 -4.66 13.43 -2.88
N PRO A 254 -4.32 14.42 -3.74
CA PRO A 254 -3.68 14.12 -5.03
C PRO A 254 -2.25 13.57 -4.86
N GLY A 255 -1.49 14.05 -3.87
CA GLY A 255 -0.14 13.52 -3.60
C GLY A 255 -0.15 12.04 -3.23
N GLN A 256 -1.08 11.61 -2.37
CA GLN A 256 -1.20 10.19 -2.01
C GLN A 256 -1.58 9.29 -3.19
N LEU A 257 -2.56 9.73 -3.99
CA LEU A 257 -2.98 8.96 -5.17
C LEU A 257 -1.87 8.90 -6.22
N ARG A 258 -1.11 9.99 -6.40
CA ARG A 258 0.07 10.01 -7.26
C ARG A 258 1.10 8.99 -6.79
N LEU A 259 1.47 9.02 -5.51
CA LEU A 259 2.44 8.08 -4.95
C LEU A 259 1.98 6.62 -5.13
N PHE A 260 0.71 6.34 -4.85
CA PHE A 260 0.12 5.02 -5.06
C PHE A 260 0.26 4.55 -6.51
N LEU A 261 -0.15 5.37 -7.49
CA LEU A 261 -0.06 5.02 -8.91
C LEU A 261 1.39 4.84 -9.38
N GLN A 262 2.29 5.72 -8.95
CA GLN A 262 3.73 5.62 -9.25
C GLN A 262 4.32 4.32 -8.70
N CYS A 263 4.03 3.98 -7.44
CA CYS A 263 4.47 2.73 -6.83
C CYS A 263 3.90 1.51 -7.57
N CYS A 264 2.63 1.54 -7.97
CA CYS A 264 2.03 0.46 -8.74
C CYS A 264 2.68 0.28 -10.11
N LEU A 265 2.95 1.37 -10.83
CA LEU A 265 3.56 1.32 -12.16
C LEU A 265 5.01 0.83 -12.08
N PHE A 266 5.78 1.36 -11.12
CA PHE A 266 7.15 0.94 -10.88
C PHE A 266 7.24 -0.54 -10.47
N ARG A 267 6.39 -0.98 -9.54
CA ARG A 267 6.34 -2.38 -9.10
C ARG A 267 5.94 -3.32 -10.23
N LYS A 268 5.02 -2.91 -11.09
CA LYS A 268 4.62 -3.69 -12.27
C LYS A 268 5.77 -3.79 -13.27
N TYR A 269 6.48 -2.69 -13.54
CA TYR A 269 7.63 -2.66 -14.44
C TYR A 269 8.77 -3.56 -13.96
N LEU A 270 9.12 -3.52 -12.67
CA LEU A 270 10.19 -4.35 -12.10
C LEU A 270 9.86 -5.86 -12.11
N ASN A 271 8.59 -6.24 -12.18
CA ASN A 271 8.16 -7.64 -12.24
C ASN A 271 7.87 -8.14 -13.66
N TYR A 272 8.12 -7.33 -14.70
CA TYR A 272 7.98 -7.78 -16.08
C TYR A 272 9.09 -8.76 -16.49
N SER A 273 8.72 -9.71 -17.36
CA SER A 273 9.69 -10.51 -18.09
C SER A 273 10.57 -9.61 -18.95
N GLU A 274 11.78 -10.08 -19.28
CA GLU A 274 12.71 -9.35 -20.13
C GLU A 274 12.09 -9.02 -21.51
N GLU A 275 11.36 -9.97 -22.10
CA GLU A 275 10.60 -9.76 -23.34
C GLU A 275 9.56 -8.64 -23.22
N SER A 276 8.78 -8.64 -22.14
CA SER A 276 7.77 -7.60 -21.90
C SER A 276 8.42 -6.23 -21.68
N ARG A 277 9.58 -6.20 -21.01
CA ARG A 277 10.33 -4.97 -20.75
C ARG A 277 11.00 -4.43 -22.02
N ALA A 278 11.43 -5.30 -22.93
CA ALA A 278 11.95 -4.90 -24.24
C ALA A 278 10.87 -4.25 -25.12
N SER A 279 9.60 -4.63 -24.93
CA SER A 279 8.47 -4.03 -25.67
C SER A 279 8.12 -2.59 -25.23
N VAL A 280 8.60 -2.16 -24.06
CA VAL A 280 8.29 -0.84 -23.48
C VAL A 280 9.54 0.02 -23.49
N VAL A 281 9.50 1.14 -24.21
CA VAL A 281 10.62 2.08 -24.24
C VAL A 281 10.83 2.69 -22.85
N PRO A 282 12.06 2.70 -22.30
CA PRO A 282 12.31 3.27 -20.97
C PRO A 282 11.88 4.74 -20.81
N SER A 283 11.92 5.54 -21.89
CA SER A 283 11.45 6.93 -21.91
C SER A 283 9.96 7.07 -21.64
N ASP A 284 9.16 6.15 -22.19
CA ASP A 284 7.70 6.16 -22.04
C ASP A 284 7.34 5.79 -20.61
N MET A 285 8.09 4.86 -20.03
CA MET A 285 7.97 4.49 -18.62
C MET A 285 8.28 5.68 -17.71
N GLN A 286 9.39 6.38 -17.96
CA GLN A 286 9.76 7.56 -17.19
C GLN A 286 8.67 8.64 -17.29
N THR A 287 8.15 8.90 -18.49
CA THR A 287 7.06 9.86 -18.72
C THR A 287 5.78 9.44 -17.98
N ALA A 288 5.44 8.15 -18.01
CA ALA A 288 4.27 7.62 -17.33
C ALA A 288 4.37 7.78 -15.79
N ILE A 289 5.55 7.56 -15.22
CA ILE A 289 5.78 7.75 -13.77
C ILE A 289 5.75 9.23 -13.39
N THR A 290 6.48 10.09 -14.11
CA THR A 290 6.67 11.47 -13.68
C THR A 290 5.46 12.35 -13.97
N ASN A 291 4.90 12.24 -15.17
CA ASN A 291 3.89 13.15 -15.70
C ASN A 291 2.48 12.54 -15.71
N ASP A 292 2.31 11.33 -16.27
CA ASP A 292 0.96 10.78 -16.48
C ASP A 292 0.31 10.36 -15.16
N ALA A 293 1.05 9.69 -14.27
CA ALA A 293 0.55 9.32 -12.94
C ALA A 293 0.13 10.56 -12.12
N GLY A 294 0.89 11.67 -12.24
CA GLY A 294 0.54 12.94 -11.62
C GLY A 294 -0.73 13.54 -12.21
N SER A 295 -0.87 13.51 -13.53
CA SER A 295 -2.05 14.00 -14.25
C SER A 295 -3.31 13.18 -13.91
N CYS A 296 -3.20 11.86 -13.81
CA CYS A 296 -4.30 10.98 -13.40
C CYS A 296 -4.74 11.21 -11.95
N ALA A 297 -3.79 11.46 -11.04
CA ALA A 297 -4.12 11.79 -9.65
C ALA A 297 -4.77 13.18 -9.53
N ALA A 298 -4.27 14.17 -10.28
CA ALA A 298 -4.89 15.50 -10.35
C ALA A 298 -6.30 15.45 -10.95
N ALA A 299 -6.52 14.61 -11.96
CA ALA A 299 -7.84 14.41 -12.57
C ALA A 299 -8.88 13.90 -11.57
N TYR A 300 -8.48 13.04 -10.62
CA TYR A 300 -9.37 12.59 -9.53
C TYR A 300 -9.80 13.76 -8.64
N ALA A 301 -8.86 14.61 -8.23
CA ALA A 301 -9.18 15.79 -7.43
C ALA A 301 -10.08 16.78 -8.18
N LYS A 302 -9.83 17.00 -9.48
CA LYS A 302 -10.66 17.86 -10.32
C LYS A 302 -12.09 17.33 -10.49
N LEU A 303 -12.27 16.01 -10.55
CA LEU A 303 -13.60 15.41 -10.57
C LEU A 303 -14.35 15.66 -9.25
N LEU A 304 -13.67 15.62 -8.11
CA LEU A 304 -14.27 15.98 -6.82
C LEU A 304 -14.70 17.44 -6.78
N ASP A 305 -13.86 18.36 -7.26
CA ASP A 305 -14.21 19.77 -7.36
C ASP A 305 -15.44 19.96 -8.27
N LEU A 306 -15.54 19.22 -9.39
CA LEU A 306 -16.71 19.26 -10.29
C LEU A 306 -17.98 18.75 -9.60
N ILE A 307 -17.88 17.61 -8.91
CA ILE A 307 -19.00 17.03 -8.15
C ILE A 307 -19.48 18.02 -7.08
N ALA A 308 -18.55 18.71 -6.41
CA ALA A 308 -18.88 19.70 -5.40
C ALA A 308 -19.55 20.97 -5.97
N VAL A 309 -19.36 21.32 -7.24
CA VAL A 309 -20.06 22.44 -7.87
C VAL A 309 -21.47 22.04 -8.32
N CYS A 310 -21.67 20.77 -8.68
CA CYS A 310 -22.97 20.27 -9.14
C CYS A 310 -23.94 19.89 -8.01
N LEU A 311 -23.42 19.58 -6.82
CA LEU A 311 -24.17 19.34 -5.59
C LEU A 311 -24.43 20.65 -4.85
#